data_AF-A0A5D2ZAL1-F1
#
_entry.id   AF-A0A5D2ZAL1-F1
#
_cell.length_a   1.000
_cell.length_b   1.000
_cell.length_c   1.000
_cell.angle_alpha   90.00
_cell.angle_beta   90.00
_cell.angle_gamma   90.00
#
_symmetry.space_group_name_H-M   'P 1'
#
loop_
_entity.id
_entity.type
_entity.pdbx_description
1 polymer ?
#
loop_
_entity_poly.entity_id
_entity_poly.type
_entity_poly.pdbx_seq_one_letter_code
_entity_poly.pdbx_strand_id
1 'polypeptide(L)'
;MFLAPVAHIAATIRIQDSRFQPEMSSTYQPVKCNPSCNCDDEQKQCTYHRRYAEMSSSSGVLGEDLVSFGNESELMPQRAVFGCENVEIGDLYNQRADGIMGLGRGRLSIMDQLVDKGFIGDSFSLCYGGMDVDGGAMVLGKITPPPDMVFSHSDPFRSPYYNIEMKEIHVAGKRLELPDGAFDGRHGTVLDSGTTYAYFRRDAFAAFRDAILSAVHFLKRIPGPDPNYNDICFTGAGRDVSQLPKIFPLVEMVFNNGKKLLLSPENYLFRHSKASGAYCLGIFPNSEPTTLLGGIVVQNTLVTYDRGNDRIGFLKTNCSELWRRVQFSGAPAPTPLVSPSKDTQMEIPSVLSPSGSPSNVLAGSFHVGFITFDMSISTTDSNLKSILKELTELISEELEVDNSQVCLLNVTSQEKYYLVRWGIFPAEPANYISNTIARSIILRLRDHRIQLPERFGNYKLMEWNAEPQRKLTSWQHHFLIMLVGSVTTLILSLSAIGIWLVHRQRRRQQTAYEPVGASIPERYLQPLQS
;
A
#
# COMPACT_ATOMS: atom_id res chain seq x y z
N MET A 1 -24.24 -2.00 -8.59
CA MET A 1 -24.61 -3.42 -8.45
C MET A 1 -23.39 -4.14 -7.92
N PHE A 2 -23.57 -5.05 -6.96
CA PHE A 2 -22.51 -5.96 -6.52
C PHE A 2 -22.41 -7.12 -7.53
N LEU A 3 -21.19 -7.45 -7.95
CA LEU A 3 -20.90 -8.44 -8.98
C LEU A 3 -19.82 -9.40 -8.48
N ALA A 4 -20.01 -10.70 -8.71
CA ALA A 4 -19.10 -11.77 -8.31
C ALA A 4 -18.96 -12.83 -9.42
N PRO A 5 -17.76 -13.11 -9.95
CA PRO A 5 -17.51 -14.12 -10.97
C PRO A 5 -17.86 -15.53 -10.49
N VAL A 6 -18.45 -16.33 -11.37
CA VAL A 6 -18.82 -17.72 -11.07
C VAL A 6 -17.89 -18.76 -11.72
N ALA A 7 -17.74 -19.89 -11.05
CA ALA A 7 -16.84 -20.97 -11.47
C ALA A 7 -17.26 -21.70 -12.76
N HIS A 8 -18.53 -21.67 -13.13
CA HIS A 8 -19.11 -22.65 -14.06
C HIS A 8 -18.96 -22.34 -15.57
N ILE A 9 -18.32 -21.25 -15.99
CA ILE A 9 -18.30 -20.85 -17.40
C ILE A 9 -16.86 -20.66 -17.91
N ALA A 10 -16.61 -21.27 -19.06
CA ALA A 10 -15.33 -21.50 -19.73
C ALA A 10 -14.64 -20.22 -20.26
N ALA A 11 -14.38 -19.26 -19.37
CA ALA A 11 -13.41 -18.20 -19.57
C ALA A 11 -12.37 -18.27 -18.45
N THR A 12 -11.10 -18.37 -18.83
CA THR A 12 -9.95 -18.64 -17.96
C THR A 12 -9.50 -17.38 -17.21
N ILE A 13 -10.41 -16.69 -16.51
CA ILE A 13 -10.09 -15.51 -15.68
C ILE A 13 -8.96 -15.85 -14.70
N ARG A 14 -7.88 -15.05 -14.69
CA ARG A 14 -6.81 -15.09 -13.68
C ARG A 14 -7.29 -14.33 -12.44
N ILE A 15 -7.93 -15.04 -11.54
CA ILE A 15 -8.45 -14.54 -10.26
C ILE A 15 -7.52 -15.03 -9.15
N GLN A 16 -7.27 -14.21 -8.12
CA GLN A 16 -6.36 -14.59 -7.04
C GLN A 16 -7.02 -15.59 -6.08
N ASP A 17 -8.33 -15.45 -5.86
CA ASP A 17 -9.15 -16.32 -5.01
C ASP A 17 -10.11 -17.23 -5.81
N SER A 18 -10.73 -18.19 -5.14
CA SER A 18 -11.72 -19.08 -5.78
C SER A 18 -13.00 -18.31 -6.12
N ARG A 19 -13.47 -18.47 -7.36
CA ARG A 19 -14.76 -17.92 -7.84
C ARG A 19 -15.94 -18.38 -6.98
N PHE A 20 -17.01 -17.58 -6.98
CA PHE A 20 -18.25 -17.96 -6.32
C PHE A 20 -18.84 -19.21 -6.98
N GLN A 21 -19.27 -20.15 -6.14
CA GLN A 21 -19.84 -21.44 -6.53
C GLN A 21 -21.29 -21.52 -6.02
N PRO A 22 -22.28 -21.06 -6.81
CA PRO A 22 -23.68 -21.04 -6.39
C PRO A 22 -24.18 -22.40 -5.88
N GLU A 23 -23.74 -23.49 -6.51
CA GLU A 23 -24.07 -24.87 -6.17
C GLU A 23 -23.53 -25.35 -4.81
N MET A 24 -22.50 -24.69 -4.29
CA MET A 24 -21.91 -24.98 -2.98
C MET A 24 -22.51 -24.15 -1.84
N SER A 25 -23.33 -23.15 -2.16
CA SER A 25 -24.02 -22.34 -1.16
C SER A 25 -25.44 -22.88 -0.91
N SER A 26 -25.69 -23.33 0.31
CA SER A 26 -27.03 -23.79 0.72
C SER A 26 -28.05 -22.65 0.89
N THR A 27 -27.58 -21.40 0.90
CA THR A 27 -28.43 -20.20 1.05
C THR A 27 -28.67 -19.44 -0.25
N TYR A 28 -27.95 -19.80 -1.32
CA TYR A 28 -28.08 -19.24 -2.65
C TYR A 28 -29.45 -19.53 -3.25
N GLN A 29 -30.04 -18.51 -3.88
CA GLN A 29 -31.28 -18.61 -4.63
C GLN A 29 -31.14 -17.86 -5.96
N PRO A 30 -31.39 -18.50 -7.12
CA PRO A 30 -31.43 -17.77 -8.38
C PRO A 30 -32.64 -16.82 -8.40
N VAL A 31 -32.44 -15.59 -8.87
CA VAL A 31 -33.54 -14.64 -9.01
C VAL A 31 -34.37 -15.03 -10.22
N LYS A 32 -35.59 -15.52 -9.96
CA LYS A 32 -36.51 -15.97 -11.02
C LYS A 32 -36.93 -14.82 -11.92
N CYS A 33 -37.06 -15.13 -13.21
CA CYS A 33 -37.59 -14.21 -14.21
C CYS A 33 -38.94 -13.64 -13.76
N ASN A 34 -39.08 -12.33 -13.88
CA ASN A 34 -40.32 -11.62 -13.58
C ASN A 34 -40.40 -10.34 -14.45
N PRO A 35 -41.59 -9.70 -14.56
CA PRO A 35 -41.76 -8.52 -15.42
C PRO A 35 -40.91 -7.30 -15.07
N SER A 36 -40.21 -7.29 -13.92
CA SER A 36 -39.37 -6.19 -13.45
C SER A 36 -37.88 -6.37 -13.79
N CYS A 37 -37.50 -7.43 -14.51
CA CYS A 37 -36.12 -7.68 -14.93
C CYS A 37 -36.05 -8.17 -16.38
N ASN A 38 -34.88 -8.03 -17.00
CA ASN A 38 -34.58 -8.77 -18.22
C ASN A 38 -34.38 -10.23 -17.86
N CYS A 39 -34.83 -11.14 -18.71
CA CYS A 39 -34.69 -12.57 -18.47
C CYS A 39 -33.77 -13.23 -19.51
N ASP A 40 -33.27 -14.40 -19.18
CA ASP A 40 -32.62 -15.30 -20.13
C ASP A 40 -33.58 -15.79 -21.22
N ASP A 41 -33.03 -16.41 -22.25
CA ASP A 41 -33.79 -16.89 -23.41
C ASP A 41 -34.88 -17.90 -23.00
N GLU A 42 -34.64 -18.66 -21.93
CA GLU A 42 -35.58 -19.63 -21.38
C GLU A 42 -36.65 -19.02 -20.46
N GLN A 43 -36.59 -17.70 -20.18
CA GLN A 43 -37.48 -16.98 -19.28
C GLN A 43 -37.52 -17.56 -17.86
N LYS A 44 -36.38 -18.08 -17.38
CA LYS A 44 -36.23 -18.73 -16.07
C LYS A 44 -35.58 -17.81 -15.04
N GLN A 45 -34.56 -17.05 -15.43
CA GLN A 45 -33.76 -16.24 -14.51
C GLN A 45 -33.59 -14.82 -15.00
N CYS A 46 -33.51 -13.88 -14.06
CA CYS A 46 -33.17 -12.51 -14.37
C CYS A 46 -31.71 -12.40 -14.82
N THR A 47 -31.44 -11.66 -15.88
CA THR A 47 -30.11 -11.41 -16.42
C THR A 47 -29.70 -9.95 -16.22
N TYR A 48 -28.39 -9.71 -16.28
CA TYR A 48 -27.84 -8.36 -16.31
C TYR A 48 -26.72 -8.26 -17.34
N HIS A 49 -26.56 -7.05 -17.87
CA HIS A 49 -25.44 -6.68 -18.72
C HIS A 49 -24.98 -5.26 -18.34
N ARG A 50 -23.67 -5.09 -18.16
CA ARG A 50 -23.03 -3.82 -17.82
C ARG A 50 -21.85 -3.57 -18.75
N ARG A 51 -21.77 -2.33 -19.21
CA ARG A 51 -20.64 -1.82 -19.98
C ARG A 51 -20.07 -0.62 -19.24
N TYR A 52 -18.75 -0.59 -19.10
CA TYR A 52 -18.01 0.42 -18.37
C TYR A 52 -17.39 1.45 -19.33
N ALA A 53 -16.87 2.55 -18.78
CA ALA A 53 -16.38 3.70 -19.55
C ALA A 53 -15.13 3.35 -20.35
N GLU A 54 -14.26 2.50 -19.80
CA GLU A 54 -13.08 1.91 -20.44
C GLU A 54 -13.43 0.83 -21.48
N MET A 55 -14.73 0.69 -21.82
CA MET A 55 -15.28 -0.23 -22.82
C MET A 55 -15.29 -1.71 -22.43
N SER A 56 -14.81 -2.06 -21.24
CA SER A 56 -15.03 -3.37 -20.62
C SER A 56 -16.51 -3.66 -20.41
N SER A 57 -16.86 -4.94 -20.30
CA SER A 57 -18.23 -5.35 -20.01
C SER A 57 -18.31 -6.59 -19.14
N SER A 58 -19.34 -6.67 -18.30
CA SER A 58 -19.70 -7.83 -17.49
C SER A 58 -21.15 -8.20 -17.72
N SER A 59 -21.45 -9.49 -17.81
CA SER A 59 -22.81 -9.99 -17.95
C SER A 59 -23.00 -11.35 -17.29
N GLY A 60 -24.23 -11.65 -16.92
CA GLY A 60 -24.60 -12.90 -16.28
C GLY A 60 -26.03 -12.90 -15.75
N VAL A 61 -26.25 -13.68 -14.69
CA VAL A 61 -27.56 -13.86 -14.06
C VAL A 61 -27.59 -13.19 -12.68
N LEU A 62 -28.79 -12.86 -12.21
CA LEU A 62 -28.96 -12.35 -10.84
C LEU A 62 -29.19 -13.52 -9.88
N GLY A 63 -28.47 -13.49 -8.77
CA GLY A 63 -28.63 -14.40 -7.64
C GLY A 63 -28.88 -13.62 -6.35
N GLU A 64 -29.50 -14.26 -5.38
CA GLU A 64 -29.60 -13.79 -4.00
C GLU A 64 -28.87 -14.76 -3.07
N ASP A 65 -28.02 -14.23 -2.19
CA ASP A 65 -27.36 -15.01 -1.15
C ASP A 65 -27.03 -14.14 0.07
N LEU A 66 -26.48 -14.75 1.12
CA LEU A 66 -25.95 -14.05 2.28
C LEU A 66 -24.59 -13.42 1.96
N VAL A 67 -24.51 -12.09 2.07
CA VAL A 67 -23.29 -11.30 1.91
C VAL A 67 -22.81 -10.83 3.27
N SER A 68 -21.53 -11.02 3.55
CA SER A 68 -20.82 -10.54 4.75
C SER A 68 -19.73 -9.54 4.36
N PHE A 69 -19.42 -8.58 5.23
CA PHE A 69 -18.46 -7.49 4.98
C PHE A 69 -17.17 -7.63 5.79
N GLY A 70 -16.71 -8.86 5.98
CA GLY A 70 -15.53 -9.18 6.78
C GLY A 70 -15.81 -9.24 8.28
N ASN A 71 -14.84 -9.74 9.04
CA ASN A 71 -14.98 -10.01 10.47
C ASN A 71 -14.92 -8.74 11.33
N GLU A 72 -14.37 -7.66 10.77
CA GLU A 72 -14.29 -6.35 11.42
C GLU A 72 -15.59 -5.54 11.30
N SER A 73 -16.56 -6.01 10.52
CA SER A 73 -17.85 -5.34 10.35
C SER A 73 -18.81 -5.72 11.47
N GLU A 74 -19.46 -4.72 12.08
CA GLU A 74 -20.59 -4.94 13.00
C GLU A 74 -21.86 -5.39 12.27
N LEU A 75 -21.92 -5.22 10.94
CA LEU A 75 -23.05 -5.62 10.13
C LEU A 75 -23.06 -7.14 9.96
N MET A 76 -24.04 -7.79 10.59
CA MET A 76 -24.30 -9.23 10.41
C MET A 76 -24.55 -9.57 8.94
N PRO A 77 -24.28 -10.81 8.49
CA PRO A 77 -24.53 -11.22 7.11
C PRO A 77 -25.97 -10.93 6.67
N GLN A 78 -26.13 -10.31 5.51
CA GLN A 78 -27.45 -9.91 4.98
C GLN A 78 -27.74 -10.57 3.64
N ARG A 79 -29.00 -10.92 3.41
CA ARG A 79 -29.44 -11.33 2.07
C ARG A 79 -29.36 -10.14 1.12
N ALA A 80 -28.64 -10.32 0.03
CA ALA A 80 -28.54 -9.34 -1.04
C ALA A 80 -28.58 -10.02 -2.40
N VAL A 81 -29.21 -9.33 -3.36
CA VAL A 81 -29.20 -9.64 -4.77
C VAL A 81 -27.92 -9.08 -5.40
N PHE A 82 -27.24 -9.90 -6.18
CA PHE A 82 -26.00 -9.57 -6.87
C PHE A 82 -25.95 -10.22 -8.25
N GLY A 83 -25.05 -9.73 -9.10
CA GLY A 83 -24.78 -10.34 -10.39
C GLY A 83 -23.76 -11.47 -10.25
N CYS A 84 -24.16 -12.68 -10.62
CA CYS A 84 -23.25 -13.79 -10.86
C CYS A 84 -22.63 -13.59 -12.26
N GLU A 85 -21.35 -13.23 -12.32
CA GLU A 85 -20.70 -12.86 -13.58
C GLU A 85 -20.30 -14.12 -14.34
N ASN A 86 -20.93 -14.27 -15.51
CA ASN A 86 -20.73 -15.40 -16.41
C ASN A 86 -19.70 -15.07 -17.49
N VAL A 87 -19.64 -13.80 -17.90
CA VAL A 87 -18.78 -13.31 -18.99
C VAL A 87 -18.24 -11.95 -18.62
N GLU A 88 -16.92 -11.80 -18.72
CA GLU A 88 -16.19 -10.54 -18.60
C GLU A 88 -15.35 -10.30 -19.87
N ILE A 89 -15.28 -9.05 -20.32
CA ILE A 89 -14.53 -8.61 -21.50
C ILE A 89 -13.74 -7.37 -21.14
N GLY A 90 -12.54 -7.23 -21.72
CA GLY A 90 -11.69 -6.06 -21.55
C GLY A 90 -10.82 -6.15 -20.30
N ASP A 91 -10.59 -5.01 -19.67
CA ASP A 91 -9.66 -4.88 -18.53
C ASP A 91 -10.10 -5.64 -17.28
N LEU A 92 -11.41 -5.92 -17.16
CA LEU A 92 -11.98 -6.75 -16.09
C LEU A 92 -11.38 -8.15 -16.03
N TYR A 93 -10.95 -8.71 -17.17
CA TYR A 93 -10.38 -10.05 -17.22
C TYR A 93 -9.00 -10.16 -16.54
N ASN A 94 -8.26 -9.06 -16.46
CA ASN A 94 -6.88 -9.01 -15.96
C ASN A 94 -6.79 -8.33 -14.58
N GLN A 95 -7.91 -7.99 -13.97
CA GLN A 95 -7.92 -7.31 -12.67
C GLN A 95 -7.58 -8.29 -11.55
N ARG A 96 -6.99 -7.76 -10.47
CA ARG A 96 -6.64 -8.56 -9.28
C ARG A 96 -7.84 -8.86 -8.38
N ALA A 97 -8.85 -7.99 -8.41
CA ALA A 97 -10.05 -8.12 -7.59
C ALA A 97 -11.03 -9.12 -8.22
N ASP A 98 -11.66 -9.94 -7.38
CA ASP A 98 -12.51 -11.03 -7.84
C ASP A 98 -13.97 -10.58 -8.00
N GLY A 99 -14.21 -9.32 -8.37
CA GLY A 99 -15.55 -8.76 -8.52
C GLY A 99 -15.62 -7.25 -8.25
N ILE A 100 -16.83 -6.70 -8.40
CA ILE A 100 -17.07 -5.25 -8.29
C ILE A 100 -18.21 -4.96 -7.32
N MET A 101 -17.94 -4.12 -6.32
CA MET A 101 -18.96 -3.56 -5.44
C MET A 101 -19.40 -2.17 -5.89
N GLY A 102 -20.41 -2.11 -6.77
CA GLY A 102 -20.96 -0.84 -7.22
C GLY A 102 -21.84 -0.17 -6.16
N LEU A 103 -21.35 0.93 -5.58
CA LEU A 103 -21.99 1.74 -4.53
C LEU A 103 -22.87 2.88 -5.05
N GLY A 104 -23.03 3.02 -6.39
CA GLY A 104 -23.89 4.02 -7.01
C GLY A 104 -25.38 3.86 -6.64
N ARG A 105 -26.21 4.84 -7.04
CA ARG A 105 -27.65 4.83 -6.77
C ARG A 105 -28.36 3.84 -7.70
N GLY A 106 -29.27 3.03 -7.16
CA GLY A 106 -30.11 2.12 -7.93
C GLY A 106 -30.42 0.84 -7.17
N ARG A 107 -31.64 0.30 -7.33
CA ARG A 107 -32.21 -0.79 -6.50
C ARG A 107 -31.36 -2.05 -6.32
N LEU A 108 -30.46 -2.34 -7.26
CA LEU A 108 -29.55 -3.50 -7.20
C LEU A 108 -28.16 -3.14 -6.64
N SER A 109 -27.97 -1.90 -6.19
CA SER A 109 -26.82 -1.47 -5.40
C SER A 109 -26.90 -2.13 -4.03
N ILE A 110 -25.74 -2.51 -3.48
CA ILE A 110 -25.69 -3.04 -2.12
C ILE A 110 -26.14 -1.98 -1.10
N MET A 111 -25.88 -0.70 -1.40
CA MET A 111 -26.30 0.41 -0.55
C MET A 111 -27.83 0.49 -0.45
N ASP A 112 -28.54 0.47 -1.58
CA ASP A 112 -30.01 0.56 -1.59
C ASP A 112 -30.64 -0.65 -0.89
N GLN A 113 -30.14 -1.84 -1.16
CA GLN A 113 -30.65 -3.06 -0.54
C GLN A 113 -30.49 -3.09 0.99
N LEU A 114 -29.39 -2.54 1.52
CA LEU A 114 -29.17 -2.47 2.96
C LEU A 114 -29.97 -1.33 3.61
N VAL A 115 -30.07 -0.18 2.94
CA VAL A 115 -30.83 0.99 3.42
C VAL A 115 -32.33 0.71 3.44
N ASP A 116 -32.88 0.12 2.37
CA ASP A 116 -34.30 -0.21 2.25
C ASP A 116 -34.77 -1.20 3.33
N LYS A 117 -33.85 -2.10 3.75
CA LYS A 117 -34.08 -3.06 4.84
C LYS A 117 -33.81 -2.47 6.23
N GLY A 118 -33.34 -1.22 6.32
CA GLY A 118 -33.07 -0.52 7.57
C GLY A 118 -31.82 -0.99 8.31
N PHE A 119 -30.89 -1.69 7.65
CA PHE A 119 -29.67 -2.21 8.29
C PHE A 119 -28.60 -1.14 8.47
N ILE A 120 -28.57 -0.14 7.60
CA ILE A 120 -27.62 0.99 7.67
C ILE A 120 -28.36 2.29 7.38
N GLY A 121 -27.83 3.41 7.90
CA GLY A 121 -28.27 4.72 7.46
C GLY A 121 -27.86 4.99 6.01
N ASP A 122 -28.63 5.81 5.29
CA ASP A 122 -28.37 6.13 3.88
C ASP A 122 -27.15 7.04 3.67
N SER A 123 -25.97 6.46 3.88
CA SER A 123 -24.67 7.10 3.77
C SER A 123 -23.58 6.02 3.73
N PHE A 124 -22.44 6.35 3.16
CA PHE A 124 -21.20 5.58 3.33
C PHE A 124 -19.99 6.52 3.20
N SER A 125 -18.82 6.06 3.64
CA SER A 125 -17.59 6.84 3.51
C SER A 125 -16.43 5.99 3.00
N LEU A 126 -15.56 6.60 2.21
CA LEU A 126 -14.33 6.02 1.67
C LEU A 126 -13.14 6.89 2.05
N CYS A 127 -12.02 6.28 2.43
CA CYS A 127 -10.78 6.99 2.73
C CYS A 127 -9.61 6.24 2.11
N TYR A 128 -9.05 6.76 1.01
CA TYR A 128 -7.92 6.13 0.33
C TYR A 128 -6.59 6.54 0.96
N GLY A 129 -5.68 5.58 1.08
CA GLY A 129 -4.30 5.85 1.44
C GLY A 129 -3.66 6.90 0.53
N GLY A 130 -2.67 7.60 1.07
CA GLY A 130 -1.85 8.53 0.30
C GLY A 130 -0.94 7.84 -0.70
N MET A 131 -0.16 8.62 -1.44
CA MET A 131 0.79 8.11 -2.43
C MET A 131 1.84 7.12 -1.88
N ASP A 132 2.14 7.20 -0.58
CA ASP A 132 3.11 6.34 0.12
C ASP A 132 2.47 5.18 0.90
N VAL A 133 1.13 5.07 0.89
CA VAL A 133 0.43 4.06 1.70
C VAL A 133 -0.67 3.40 0.89
N ASP A 134 -0.53 2.08 0.71
CA ASP A 134 -1.58 1.27 0.10
C ASP A 134 -2.80 1.11 1.00
N GLY A 135 -3.93 0.81 0.36
CA GLY A 135 -5.19 0.47 1.02
C GLY A 135 -6.01 1.69 1.42
N GLY A 136 -6.83 1.53 2.45
CA GLY A 136 -7.78 2.54 2.87
C GLY A 136 -8.81 1.99 3.85
N ALA A 137 -9.90 2.72 4.02
CA ALA A 137 -11.04 2.29 4.82
C ALA A 137 -12.36 2.59 4.11
N MET A 138 -13.35 1.73 4.33
CA MET A 138 -14.73 1.94 3.96
C MET A 138 -15.60 1.86 5.22
N VAL A 139 -16.55 2.78 5.35
CA VAL A 139 -17.58 2.73 6.39
C VAL A 139 -18.93 2.67 5.70
N LEU A 140 -19.70 1.62 5.96
CA LEU A 140 -21.08 1.49 5.50
C LEU A 140 -22.01 2.06 6.58
N GLY A 141 -22.86 3.00 6.21
CA GLY A 141 -23.73 3.71 7.13
C GLY A 141 -23.30 5.15 7.44
N LYS A 142 -24.05 5.77 8.35
CA LYS A 142 -23.85 7.16 8.75
C LYS A 142 -22.71 7.28 9.75
N ILE A 143 -21.83 8.25 9.52
CA ILE A 143 -20.89 8.76 10.50
C ILE A 143 -21.25 10.19 10.85
N THR A 144 -20.97 10.62 12.07
CA THR A 144 -21.07 12.04 12.43
C THR A 144 -20.03 12.81 11.63
N PRO A 145 -20.42 13.79 10.80
CA PRO A 145 -19.47 14.57 10.03
C PRO A 145 -18.47 15.29 10.96
N PRO A 146 -17.16 15.15 10.71
CA PRO A 146 -16.17 15.94 11.43
C PRO A 146 -16.38 17.45 11.17
N PRO A 147 -16.07 18.34 12.14
CA PRO A 147 -16.35 19.77 12.04
C PRO A 147 -15.78 20.47 10.79
N ASP A 148 -14.60 20.03 10.33
CA ASP A 148 -13.89 20.65 9.20
C ASP A 148 -14.25 20.03 7.83
N MET A 149 -15.22 19.12 7.80
CA MET A 149 -15.67 18.51 6.55
C MET A 149 -16.40 19.54 5.68
N VAL A 150 -15.97 19.67 4.42
CA VAL A 150 -16.61 20.54 3.44
C VAL A 150 -17.57 19.75 2.57
N PHE A 151 -18.77 20.29 2.32
CA PHE A 151 -19.82 19.61 1.56
C PHE A 151 -20.06 20.26 0.20
N SER A 152 -20.34 19.43 -0.80
CA SER A 152 -20.92 19.81 -2.08
C SER A 152 -22.28 19.12 -2.25
N HIS A 153 -23.23 19.78 -2.91
CA HIS A 153 -24.51 19.16 -3.24
C HIS A 153 -24.31 18.06 -4.29
N SER A 154 -25.11 17.00 -4.21
CA SER A 154 -25.12 15.87 -5.13
C SER A 154 -26.55 15.54 -5.54
N ASP A 155 -26.99 16.14 -6.64
CA ASP A 155 -28.33 15.97 -7.20
C ASP A 155 -28.58 14.51 -7.67
N PRO A 156 -29.44 13.73 -6.98
CA PRO A 156 -29.75 12.36 -7.37
C PRO A 156 -30.60 12.26 -8.65
N PHE A 157 -31.26 13.35 -9.07
CA PHE A 157 -32.07 13.39 -10.29
C PHE A 157 -31.24 13.65 -11.54
N ARG A 158 -30.04 14.24 -11.39
CA ARG A 158 -29.10 14.46 -12.49
C ARG A 158 -28.60 13.14 -13.09
N SER A 159 -28.24 12.19 -12.24
CA SER A 159 -27.72 10.89 -12.67
C SER A 159 -27.70 9.87 -11.51
N PRO A 160 -27.62 8.56 -11.81
CA PRO A 160 -27.38 7.56 -10.77
C PRO A 160 -25.97 7.63 -10.16
N TYR A 161 -25.07 8.42 -10.75
CA TYR A 161 -23.71 8.63 -10.26
C TYR A 161 -23.67 9.69 -9.15
N TYR A 162 -22.54 9.73 -8.43
CA TYR A 162 -22.28 10.74 -7.41
C TYR A 162 -21.65 11.98 -8.03
N ASN A 163 -22.50 12.92 -8.45
CA ASN A 163 -22.05 14.22 -8.95
C ASN A 163 -21.72 15.17 -7.80
N ILE A 164 -20.71 16.02 -8.03
CA ILE A 164 -20.42 17.21 -7.24
C ILE A 164 -20.66 18.46 -8.07
N GLU A 165 -21.23 19.48 -7.44
CA GLU A 165 -21.43 20.77 -8.07
C GLU A 165 -20.15 21.62 -8.03
N MET A 166 -19.30 21.40 -9.03
CA MET A 166 -18.04 22.08 -9.18
C MET A 166 -18.18 23.32 -10.08
N LYS A 167 -17.57 24.43 -9.67
CA LYS A 167 -17.67 25.72 -10.36
C LYS A 167 -16.34 26.17 -10.94
N GLU A 168 -15.26 26.08 -10.17
CA GLU A 168 -13.96 26.63 -10.54
C GLU A 168 -12.80 25.72 -10.12
N ILE A 169 -11.66 25.88 -10.78
CA ILE A 169 -10.36 25.34 -10.35
C ILE A 169 -9.40 26.50 -10.20
N HIS A 170 -8.68 26.53 -9.08
CA HIS A 170 -7.58 27.47 -8.88
C HIS A 170 -6.26 26.68 -8.83
N VAL A 171 -5.24 27.15 -9.54
CA VAL A 171 -3.89 26.59 -9.54
C VAL A 171 -2.94 27.65 -9.02
N ALA A 172 -2.15 27.33 -7.98
CA ALA A 172 -1.28 28.30 -7.31
C ALA A 172 -2.04 29.58 -6.85
N GLY A 173 -3.29 29.40 -6.38
CA GLY A 173 -4.16 30.48 -5.94
C GLY A 173 -4.77 31.34 -7.07
N LYS A 174 -4.50 31.03 -8.34
CA LYS A 174 -5.09 31.72 -9.49
C LYS A 174 -6.22 30.91 -10.09
N ARG A 175 -7.39 31.53 -10.26
CA ARG A 175 -8.52 30.95 -10.97
C ARG A 175 -8.16 30.66 -12.42
N LEU A 176 -8.48 29.46 -12.90
CA LEU A 176 -8.36 29.13 -14.33
C LEU A 176 -9.48 29.82 -15.12
N GLU A 177 -9.11 30.40 -16.26
CA GLU A 177 -10.05 30.98 -17.22
C GLU A 177 -10.69 29.84 -18.02
N LEU A 178 -11.97 29.59 -17.75
CA LEU A 178 -12.74 28.50 -18.34
C LEU A 178 -14.08 29.03 -18.88
N PRO A 179 -14.63 28.44 -19.94
CA PRO A 179 -15.98 28.76 -20.40
C PRO A 179 -17.02 28.52 -19.29
N ASP A 180 -18.12 29.26 -19.34
CA ASP A 180 -19.26 29.03 -18.45
C ASP A 180 -19.76 27.58 -18.61
N GLY A 181 -20.05 26.93 -17.49
CA GLY A 181 -20.48 25.53 -17.50
C GLY A 181 -19.38 24.53 -17.89
N ALA A 182 -18.09 24.88 -17.78
CA ALA A 182 -16.98 23.95 -18.03
C ALA A 182 -17.07 22.63 -17.24
N PHE A 183 -17.71 22.64 -16.07
CA PHE A 183 -17.94 21.47 -15.21
C PHE A 183 -19.40 21.00 -15.18
N ASP A 184 -20.29 21.65 -15.96
CA ASP A 184 -21.73 21.40 -15.93
C ASP A 184 -22.21 20.54 -17.11
N GLY A 185 -21.37 19.64 -17.62
CA GLY A 185 -21.73 18.74 -18.71
C GLY A 185 -22.81 17.72 -18.35
N ARG A 186 -23.02 16.69 -19.18
CA ARG A 186 -24.15 15.75 -19.08
C ARG A 186 -24.43 15.24 -17.65
N HIS A 187 -23.40 14.74 -16.97
CA HIS A 187 -23.50 14.29 -15.57
C HIS A 187 -22.76 15.21 -14.59
N GLY A 188 -22.33 16.38 -15.06
CA GLY A 188 -21.53 17.34 -14.29
C GLY A 188 -20.12 16.83 -14.05
N THR A 189 -19.66 17.01 -12.81
CA THR A 189 -18.44 16.41 -12.29
C THR A 189 -18.80 15.20 -11.45
N VAL A 190 -18.50 14.00 -11.92
CA VAL A 190 -18.79 12.74 -11.22
C VAL A 190 -17.57 12.32 -10.42
N LEU A 191 -17.77 12.00 -9.14
CA LEU A 191 -16.79 11.35 -8.29
C LEU A 191 -16.97 9.84 -8.39
N ASP A 192 -15.93 9.14 -8.86
CA ASP A 192 -15.98 7.72 -9.15
C ASP A 192 -14.79 6.98 -8.53
N SER A 193 -15.09 6.17 -7.51
CA SER A 193 -14.14 5.28 -6.85
C SER A 193 -13.54 4.20 -7.77
N GLY A 194 -14.25 3.84 -8.85
CA GLY A 194 -13.81 2.84 -9.82
C GLY A 194 -12.81 3.38 -10.85
N THR A 195 -12.64 4.70 -10.92
CA THR A 195 -11.70 5.34 -11.84
C THR A 195 -10.38 5.64 -11.12
N THR A 196 -9.23 5.30 -11.71
CA THR A 196 -7.91 5.58 -11.10
C THR A 196 -7.56 7.07 -11.10
N TYR A 197 -7.62 7.69 -12.28
CA TYR A 197 -7.17 9.07 -12.53
C TYR A 197 -8.34 10.06 -12.65
N ALA A 198 -8.06 11.34 -12.84
CA ALA A 198 -9.11 12.29 -13.22
C ALA A 198 -9.14 12.51 -14.73
N TYR A 199 -10.33 12.72 -15.27
CA TYR A 199 -10.55 13.00 -16.69
C TYR A 199 -11.38 14.27 -16.83
N PHE A 200 -10.74 15.35 -17.26
CA PHE A 200 -11.37 16.66 -17.41
C PHE A 200 -11.80 16.87 -18.85
N ARG A 201 -12.89 17.61 -19.08
CA ARG A 201 -13.18 18.13 -20.42
C ARG A 201 -11.96 18.85 -21.01
N ARG A 202 -11.83 18.81 -22.34
CA ARG A 202 -10.62 19.26 -23.05
C ARG A 202 -10.19 20.69 -22.73
N ASP A 203 -11.15 21.61 -22.59
CA ASP A 203 -10.94 23.00 -22.20
C ASP A 203 -10.36 23.11 -20.79
N ALA A 204 -11.00 22.44 -19.82
CA ALA A 204 -10.53 22.39 -18.43
C ALA A 204 -9.16 21.70 -18.30
N PHE A 205 -8.94 20.59 -19.01
CA PHE A 205 -7.65 19.91 -19.04
C PHE A 205 -6.54 20.79 -19.60
N ALA A 206 -6.78 21.47 -20.73
CA ALA A 206 -5.78 22.33 -21.35
C ALA A 206 -5.36 23.48 -20.42
N ALA A 207 -6.34 24.18 -19.84
CA ALA A 207 -6.06 25.26 -18.89
C ALA A 207 -5.32 24.75 -17.63
N PHE A 208 -5.73 23.60 -17.09
CA PHE A 208 -5.06 22.99 -15.93
C PHE A 208 -3.62 22.60 -16.25
N ARG A 209 -3.41 21.88 -17.36
CA ARG A 209 -2.10 21.47 -17.85
C ARG A 209 -1.18 22.68 -18.01
N ASP A 210 -1.64 23.73 -18.68
CA ASP A 210 -0.82 24.90 -18.98
C ASP A 210 -0.46 25.68 -17.70
N ALA A 211 -1.38 25.77 -16.74
CA ALA A 211 -1.12 26.36 -15.44
C ALA A 211 -0.08 25.57 -14.63
N ILE A 212 -0.17 24.23 -14.61
CA ILE A 212 0.86 23.40 -13.94
C ILE A 212 2.21 23.54 -14.65
N LEU A 213 2.25 23.40 -15.98
CA LEU A 213 3.48 23.53 -16.75
C LEU A 213 4.18 24.88 -16.53
N SER A 214 3.40 25.95 -16.44
CA SER A 214 3.91 27.28 -16.10
C SER A 214 4.48 27.34 -14.68
N ALA A 215 3.78 26.74 -13.70
CA ALA A 215 4.22 26.72 -12.31
C ALA A 215 5.51 25.91 -12.09
N VAL A 216 5.74 24.86 -12.88
CA VAL A 216 6.91 23.96 -12.72
C VAL A 216 7.89 24.00 -13.90
N HIS A 217 7.95 25.12 -14.62
CA HIS A 217 8.81 25.32 -15.80
C HIS A 217 10.31 25.05 -15.56
N PHE A 218 10.76 25.10 -14.31
CA PHE A 218 12.14 24.80 -13.90
C PHE A 218 12.45 23.30 -13.81
N LEU A 219 11.44 22.43 -13.80
CA LEU A 219 11.61 20.98 -13.85
C LEU A 219 11.85 20.49 -15.27
N LYS A 220 12.68 19.46 -15.42
CA LYS A 220 12.93 18.82 -16.71
C LYS A 220 11.78 17.87 -17.04
N ARG A 221 11.17 18.03 -18.22
CA ARG A 221 10.21 17.06 -18.76
C ARG A 221 10.89 15.78 -19.22
N ILE A 222 10.26 14.64 -18.95
CA ILE A 222 10.68 13.32 -19.39
C ILE A 222 9.50 12.56 -20.03
N PRO A 223 9.73 11.55 -20.88
CA PRO A 223 8.68 10.65 -21.35
C PRO A 223 7.99 9.93 -20.20
N GLY A 224 6.76 9.47 -20.42
CA GLY A 224 6.04 8.61 -19.48
C GLY A 224 6.65 7.22 -19.31
N PRO A 225 6.24 6.48 -18.27
CA PRO A 225 6.68 5.11 -18.05
C PRO A 225 6.21 4.16 -19.15
N ASP A 226 5.03 4.38 -19.73
CA ASP A 226 4.53 3.65 -20.89
C ASP A 226 4.55 4.54 -22.13
N PRO A 227 5.36 4.21 -23.17
CA PRO A 227 5.48 5.03 -24.37
C PRO A 227 4.21 5.05 -25.24
N ASN A 228 3.23 4.18 -24.97
CA ASN A 228 1.95 4.18 -25.69
C ASN A 228 1.04 5.34 -25.25
N TYR A 229 1.32 5.94 -24.09
CA TYR A 229 0.57 7.07 -23.55
C TYR A 229 1.40 8.35 -23.59
N ASN A 230 0.73 9.47 -23.85
CA ASN A 230 1.38 10.78 -23.89
C ASN A 230 1.33 11.46 -22.51
N ASP A 231 1.95 10.81 -21.53
CA ASP A 231 1.98 11.30 -20.14
C ASP A 231 2.84 12.56 -20.01
N ILE A 232 2.42 13.47 -19.13
CA ILE A 232 3.16 14.68 -18.83
C ILE A 232 3.94 14.46 -17.55
N CYS A 233 5.23 14.16 -17.67
CA CYS A 233 6.10 13.78 -16.56
C CYS A 233 7.27 14.75 -16.35
N PHE A 234 7.70 14.87 -15.11
CA PHE A 234 8.77 15.75 -14.64
C PHE A 234 9.76 14.98 -13.78
N THR A 235 11.05 15.24 -13.95
CA THR A 235 12.10 14.72 -13.07
C THR A 235 12.74 15.83 -12.23
N GLY A 236 13.39 15.44 -11.13
CA GLY A 236 14.06 16.36 -10.21
C GLY A 236 13.22 16.82 -9.02
N ALA A 237 12.04 16.22 -8.81
CA ALA A 237 11.17 16.56 -7.68
C ALA A 237 11.54 15.84 -6.36
N GLY A 238 12.38 14.80 -6.43
CA GLY A 238 12.77 14.02 -5.25
C GLY A 238 11.75 12.95 -4.85
N ARG A 239 12.12 12.05 -3.92
CA ARG A 239 11.31 10.87 -3.58
C ARG A 239 10.26 11.12 -2.48
N ASP A 240 10.54 12.10 -1.61
CA ASP A 240 9.73 12.42 -0.43
C ASP A 240 8.46 13.18 -0.83
N VAL A 241 7.29 12.53 -0.71
CA VAL A 241 5.98 13.09 -1.07
C VAL A 241 5.67 14.34 -0.25
N SER A 242 6.14 14.40 1.00
CA SER A 242 5.91 15.55 1.87
C SER A 242 6.59 16.84 1.40
N GLN A 243 7.60 16.73 0.53
CA GLN A 243 8.27 17.89 -0.08
C GLN A 243 7.62 18.35 -1.38
N LEU A 244 6.75 17.54 -2.00
CA LEU A 244 6.13 17.90 -3.28
C LEU A 244 5.36 19.23 -3.25
N PRO A 245 4.65 19.63 -2.17
CA PRO A 245 4.00 20.94 -2.10
C PRO A 245 4.96 22.14 -2.19
N LYS A 246 6.28 21.94 -2.01
CA LYS A 246 7.30 22.99 -2.19
C LYS A 246 7.72 23.15 -3.66
N ILE A 247 7.39 22.17 -4.50
CA ILE A 247 7.85 22.05 -5.89
C ILE A 247 6.68 22.21 -6.86
N PHE A 248 5.56 21.54 -6.57
CA PHE A 248 4.34 21.59 -7.35
C PHE A 248 3.28 22.45 -6.64
N PRO A 249 2.44 23.18 -7.38
CA PRO A 249 1.49 24.11 -6.79
C PRO A 249 0.34 23.39 -6.07
N LEU A 250 -0.24 24.04 -5.06
CA LEU A 250 -1.54 23.62 -4.55
C LEU A 250 -2.63 23.90 -5.58
N VAL A 251 -3.63 23.03 -5.61
CA VAL A 251 -4.82 23.15 -6.46
C VAL A 251 -6.04 23.25 -5.57
N GLU A 252 -7.00 24.11 -5.89
CA GLU A 252 -8.28 24.21 -5.19
C GLU A 252 -9.41 23.90 -6.18
N MET A 253 -10.29 22.97 -5.82
CA MET A 253 -11.58 22.80 -6.48
C MET A 253 -12.63 23.61 -5.71
N VAL A 254 -13.32 24.51 -6.39
CA VAL A 254 -14.34 25.38 -5.78
C VAL A 254 -15.73 24.86 -6.16
N PHE A 255 -16.56 24.60 -5.16
CA PHE A 255 -17.93 24.16 -5.35
C PHE A 255 -18.89 25.33 -5.57
N ASN A 256 -20.11 25.07 -6.04
CA ASN A 256 -21.13 26.11 -6.28
C ASN A 256 -21.46 26.95 -5.05
N ASN A 257 -21.38 26.35 -3.85
CA ASN A 257 -21.60 27.04 -2.57
C ASN A 257 -20.38 27.85 -2.08
N GLY A 258 -19.32 27.96 -2.89
CA GLY A 258 -18.09 28.69 -2.57
C GLY A 258 -17.13 27.97 -1.63
N LYS A 259 -17.48 26.77 -1.13
CA LYS A 259 -16.54 25.94 -0.37
C LYS A 259 -15.47 25.37 -1.29
N LYS A 260 -14.30 25.11 -0.71
CA LYS A 260 -13.11 24.67 -1.45
C LYS A 260 -12.62 23.33 -0.94
N LEU A 261 -12.27 22.44 -1.87
CA LEU A 261 -11.46 21.26 -1.62
C LEU A 261 -10.03 21.56 -2.05
N LEU A 262 -9.11 21.56 -1.08
CA LEU A 262 -7.68 21.71 -1.33
C LEU A 262 -7.09 20.38 -1.78
N LEU A 263 -6.30 20.40 -2.85
CA LEU A 263 -5.60 19.26 -3.41
C LEU A 263 -4.09 19.49 -3.31
N SER A 264 -3.41 18.58 -2.60
CA SER A 264 -1.94 18.51 -2.58
C SER A 264 -1.45 17.85 -3.87
N PRO A 265 -0.14 17.93 -4.19
CA PRO A 265 0.40 17.31 -5.41
C PRO A 265 0.12 15.81 -5.53
N GLU A 266 0.02 15.06 -4.43
CA GLU A 266 -0.38 13.65 -4.48
C GLU A 266 -1.78 13.44 -5.07
N ASN A 267 -2.65 14.46 -5.03
CA ASN A 267 -4.01 14.34 -5.55
C ASN A 267 -4.15 14.54 -7.07
N TYR A 268 -3.07 14.90 -7.76
CA TYR A 268 -3.08 15.07 -9.20
C TYR A 268 -1.78 14.58 -9.87
N LEU A 269 -0.86 13.99 -9.11
CA LEU A 269 0.36 13.37 -9.61
C LEU A 269 0.42 11.88 -9.28
N PHE A 270 1.02 11.09 -10.15
CA PHE A 270 1.42 9.72 -9.86
C PHE A 270 2.92 9.53 -10.06
N ARG A 271 3.50 8.51 -9.41
CA ARG A 271 4.94 8.23 -9.46
C ARG A 271 5.34 7.65 -10.81
N HIS A 272 6.47 8.09 -11.35
CA HIS A 272 7.04 7.48 -12.54
C HIS A 272 7.75 6.16 -12.19
N SER A 273 7.20 5.03 -12.62
CA SER A 273 7.70 3.70 -12.23
C SER A 273 9.15 3.40 -12.66
N LYS A 274 9.63 4.01 -13.75
CA LYS A 274 11.00 3.78 -14.28
C LYS A 274 12.02 4.87 -13.91
N ALA A 275 11.61 5.98 -13.29
CA ALA A 275 12.47 7.13 -13.07
C ALA A 275 12.27 7.65 -11.65
N SER A 276 13.27 7.41 -10.81
CA SER A 276 13.16 7.68 -9.39
C SER A 276 13.08 9.18 -9.08
N GLY A 277 12.12 9.56 -8.24
CA GLY A 277 11.87 10.98 -7.91
C GLY A 277 11.28 11.79 -9.06
N ALA A 278 10.73 11.12 -10.07
CA ALA A 278 9.94 11.71 -11.13
C ALA A 278 8.44 11.41 -10.94
N TYR A 279 7.60 12.34 -11.40
CA TYR A 279 6.15 12.28 -11.26
C TYR A 279 5.46 12.72 -12.55
N CYS A 280 4.26 12.21 -12.77
CA CYS A 280 3.44 12.47 -13.94
C CYS A 280 2.08 13.04 -13.53
N LEU A 281 1.49 13.88 -14.37
CA LEU A 281 0.10 14.34 -14.17
C LEU A 281 -0.86 13.16 -14.27
N GLY A 282 -1.65 12.93 -13.22
CA GLY A 282 -2.75 11.96 -13.20
C GLY A 282 -4.11 12.60 -13.51
N ILE A 283 -4.10 13.66 -14.32
CA ILE A 283 -5.29 14.29 -14.88
C ILE A 283 -5.15 14.24 -16.40
N PHE A 284 -6.17 13.75 -17.08
CA PHE A 284 -6.17 13.48 -18.52
C PHE A 284 -7.34 14.18 -19.22
N PRO A 285 -7.27 14.39 -20.55
CA PRO A 285 -8.41 14.89 -21.29
C PRO A 285 -9.48 13.80 -21.45
N ASN A 286 -10.72 14.14 -21.17
CA ASN A 286 -11.89 13.35 -21.51
C ASN A 286 -12.42 13.75 -22.89
N SER A 287 -12.83 12.76 -23.69
CA SER A 287 -13.58 13.00 -24.92
C SER A 287 -15.06 13.26 -24.66
N GLU A 288 -15.58 12.76 -23.54
CA GLU A 288 -16.97 12.94 -23.13
C GLU A 288 -17.19 14.29 -22.42
N PRO A 289 -18.42 14.84 -22.43
CA PRO A 289 -18.72 16.12 -21.79
C PRO A 289 -18.73 16.06 -20.26
N THR A 290 -18.53 14.90 -19.64
CA THR A 290 -18.54 14.70 -18.19
C THR A 290 -17.11 14.78 -17.64
N THR A 291 -16.92 15.49 -16.52
CA THR A 291 -15.66 15.42 -15.78
C THR A 291 -15.72 14.23 -14.82
N LEU A 292 -14.71 13.36 -14.84
CA LEU A 292 -14.60 12.22 -13.93
C LEU A 292 -13.46 12.50 -12.93
N LEU A 293 -13.75 12.40 -11.64
CA LEU A 293 -12.76 12.47 -10.58
C LEU A 293 -12.55 11.06 -10.02
N GLY A 294 -11.39 10.48 -10.30
CA GLY A 294 -11.00 9.18 -9.78
C GLY A 294 -10.35 9.22 -8.41
N GLY A 295 -9.88 8.05 -7.96
CA GLY A 295 -9.25 7.83 -6.67
C GLY A 295 -8.05 8.72 -6.40
N ILE A 296 -7.29 9.12 -7.44
CA ILE A 296 -6.16 10.04 -7.29
C ILE A 296 -6.56 11.33 -6.56
N VAL A 297 -7.72 11.92 -6.89
CA VAL A 297 -8.16 13.23 -6.36
C VAL A 297 -8.46 13.16 -4.86
N VAL A 298 -8.80 11.97 -4.36
CA VAL A 298 -9.26 11.75 -2.99
C VAL A 298 -8.30 10.93 -2.14
N GLN A 299 -7.05 10.73 -2.60
CA GLN A 299 -5.97 10.25 -1.73
C GLN A 299 -5.85 11.13 -0.47
N ASN A 300 -5.67 10.49 0.70
CA ASN A 300 -5.68 11.14 2.01
C ASN A 300 -6.89 12.08 2.22
N THR A 301 -8.06 11.62 1.77
CA THR A 301 -9.32 12.34 1.93
C THR A 301 -10.39 11.37 2.40
N LEU A 302 -11.00 11.66 3.54
CA LEU A 302 -12.24 11.02 3.94
C LEU A 302 -13.37 11.64 3.11
N VAL A 303 -13.95 10.83 2.24
CA VAL A 303 -15.10 11.19 1.41
C VAL A 303 -16.34 10.55 2.01
N THR A 304 -17.33 11.34 2.37
CA THR A 304 -18.62 10.86 2.89
C THR A 304 -19.70 11.14 1.88
N TYR A 305 -20.31 10.08 1.36
CA TYR A 305 -21.46 10.12 0.48
C TYR A 305 -22.71 10.11 1.34
N ASP A 306 -23.17 11.30 1.77
CA ASP A 306 -24.36 11.49 2.61
C ASP A 306 -25.60 11.57 1.74
N ARG A 307 -26.01 10.39 1.26
CA ARG A 307 -27.08 10.21 0.28
C ARG A 307 -28.43 10.69 0.80
N GLY A 308 -28.73 10.43 2.07
CA GLY A 308 -29.97 10.88 2.71
C GLY A 308 -30.11 12.40 2.84
N ASN A 309 -29.04 13.17 2.59
CA ASN A 309 -29.07 14.63 2.55
C ASN A 309 -28.57 15.20 1.20
N ASP A 310 -28.50 14.37 0.16
CA ASP A 310 -28.09 14.75 -1.20
C ASP A 310 -26.79 15.57 -1.24
N ARG A 311 -25.76 15.12 -0.50
CA ARG A 311 -24.47 15.83 -0.44
C ARG A 311 -23.28 14.89 -0.30
N ILE A 312 -22.12 15.37 -0.74
CA ILE A 312 -20.84 14.67 -0.60
C ILE A 312 -19.90 15.54 0.23
N GLY A 313 -19.39 14.97 1.32
CA GLY A 313 -18.46 15.58 2.24
C GLY A 313 -17.02 15.19 1.96
N PHE A 314 -16.09 16.12 2.13
CA PHE A 314 -14.65 15.92 1.96
C PHE A 314 -13.91 16.44 3.18
N LEU A 315 -13.00 15.62 3.72
CA LEU A 315 -12.08 16.02 4.78
C LEU A 315 -10.69 15.52 4.44
N LYS A 316 -9.73 16.44 4.29
CA LYS A 316 -8.31 16.07 4.18
C LYS A 316 -7.82 15.49 5.50
N THR A 317 -7.36 14.26 5.46
CA THR A 317 -6.91 13.51 6.64
C THR A 317 -5.98 12.38 6.21
N ASN A 318 -5.06 12.00 7.08
CA ASN A 318 -4.27 10.79 6.85
C ASN A 318 -5.16 9.55 7.06
N CYS A 319 -5.58 8.94 5.95
CA CYS A 319 -6.48 7.79 5.98
C CYS A 319 -5.88 6.56 6.65
N SER A 320 -4.55 6.44 6.66
CA SER A 320 -3.82 5.36 7.34
C SER A 320 -3.82 5.50 8.86
N GLU A 321 -4.05 6.72 9.38
CA GLU A 321 -4.21 6.97 10.83
C GLU A 321 -5.67 6.94 11.29
N LEU A 322 -6.60 7.30 10.40
CA LEU A 322 -8.04 7.30 10.69
C LEU A 322 -8.48 5.93 11.23
N TRP A 323 -8.04 4.84 10.59
CA TRP A 323 -8.34 3.48 11.02
C TRP A 323 -7.74 3.11 12.38
N ARG A 324 -6.54 3.61 12.71
CA ARG A 324 -5.95 3.40 14.06
C ARG A 324 -6.88 3.99 15.12
N ARG A 325 -7.42 5.19 14.90
CA ARG A 325 -8.31 5.85 15.87
C ARG A 325 -9.65 5.13 16.04
N VAL A 326 -10.19 4.54 14.96
CA VAL A 326 -11.43 3.75 15.01
C VAL A 326 -11.21 2.44 15.79
N GLN A 327 -10.09 1.75 15.60
CA GLN A 327 -9.72 0.55 16.38
C GLN A 327 -9.49 0.84 17.88
N PHE A 328 -8.96 2.03 18.21
CA PHE A 328 -8.77 2.46 19.61
C PHE A 328 -10.07 2.93 20.29
N SER A 329 -11.12 3.26 19.52
CA SER A 329 -12.39 3.77 20.05
C SER A 329 -13.41 2.66 20.29
N GLY A 330 -12.97 1.44 20.62
CA GLY A 330 -13.81 0.38 21.19
C GLY A 330 -14.42 0.82 22.52
N ALA A 331 -15.33 1.79 22.46
CA ALA A 331 -16.29 2.05 23.51
C ALA A 331 -17.11 0.76 23.66
N PRO A 332 -17.27 0.22 24.89
CA PRO A 332 -18.06 -0.99 25.08
C PRO A 332 -19.47 -0.74 24.56
N ALA A 333 -20.00 -1.71 23.82
CA ALA A 333 -21.37 -1.71 23.33
C ALA A 333 -22.33 -1.34 24.48
N PRO A 334 -23.35 -0.50 24.25
CA PRO A 334 -24.37 -0.24 25.25
C PRO A 334 -24.98 -1.57 25.68
N THR A 335 -24.99 -1.82 26.98
CA THR A 335 -25.55 -3.02 27.58
C THR A 335 -27.00 -3.17 27.12
N PRO A 336 -27.42 -4.33 26.56
CA PRO A 336 -28.82 -4.54 26.27
C PRO A 336 -29.59 -4.55 27.59
N LEU A 337 -30.61 -3.69 27.69
CA LEU A 337 -31.61 -3.75 28.75
C LEU A 337 -32.36 -5.08 28.63
N VAL A 338 -31.99 -6.06 29.46
CA VAL A 338 -32.72 -7.31 29.61
C VAL A 338 -33.40 -7.31 30.97
N SER A 339 -34.74 -7.30 30.92
CA SER A 339 -35.64 -7.52 32.05
C SER A 339 -35.41 -8.91 32.70
N PRO A 340 -35.60 -9.05 34.02
CA PRO A 340 -35.19 -10.26 34.73
C PRO A 340 -36.23 -11.38 34.58
N SER A 341 -35.82 -12.53 34.06
CA SER A 341 -36.48 -13.80 34.34
C SER A 341 -35.43 -14.84 34.74
N LYS A 342 -35.62 -15.38 35.95
CA LYS A 342 -34.89 -16.50 36.54
C LYS A 342 -35.07 -17.75 35.67
N ASP A 343 -33.99 -18.50 35.42
CA ASP A 343 -33.86 -19.87 35.93
C ASP A 343 -32.49 -20.52 35.62
N THR A 344 -31.84 -20.85 36.74
CA THR A 344 -30.84 -21.85 37.15
C THR A 344 -30.33 -22.97 36.20
N GLN A 345 -29.00 -23.17 36.26
CA GLN A 345 -28.15 -24.37 35.99
C GLN A 345 -27.93 -24.78 34.51
N MET A 346 -26.73 -25.14 34.03
CA MET A 346 -25.68 -25.99 34.61
C MET A 346 -24.34 -25.81 33.82
N GLU A 347 -23.22 -25.60 34.51
CA GLU A 347 -21.85 -25.55 33.95
C GLU A 347 -21.25 -26.96 33.79
N ILE A 348 -20.57 -27.24 32.67
CA ILE A 348 -19.51 -28.25 32.52
C ILE A 348 -18.44 -27.68 31.53
N PRO A 349 -17.12 -27.91 31.75
CA PRO A 349 -16.06 -27.03 31.29
C PRO A 349 -15.53 -27.33 29.88
N SER A 350 -15.23 -26.26 29.14
CA SER A 350 -14.57 -26.30 27.84
C SER A 350 -13.06 -26.59 27.96
N VAL A 351 -12.63 -27.57 27.17
CA VAL A 351 -11.28 -28.06 26.96
C VAL A 351 -10.33 -26.95 26.49
N LEU A 352 -9.16 -26.88 27.11
CA LEU A 352 -8.00 -26.05 26.72
C LEU A 352 -7.62 -26.29 25.25
N SER A 353 -7.63 -25.22 24.46
CA SER A 353 -6.90 -25.16 23.19
C SER A 353 -5.49 -24.61 23.44
N PRO A 354 -4.45 -25.09 22.73
CA PRO A 354 -3.07 -24.68 22.96
C PRO A 354 -2.83 -23.25 22.48
N SER A 355 -2.24 -22.45 23.35
CA SER A 355 -1.68 -21.13 23.10
C SER A 355 -0.55 -21.14 22.06
N GLY A 356 -0.48 -20.10 21.22
CA GLY A 356 0.80 -19.63 20.71
C GLY A 356 0.81 -18.99 19.31
N SER A 357 0.07 -17.91 19.07
CA SER A 357 0.40 -16.95 18.00
C SER A 357 0.72 -15.59 18.65
N PRO A 358 1.84 -14.92 18.33
CA PRO A 358 2.21 -13.66 18.97
C PRO A 358 1.46 -12.48 18.32
N SER A 359 0.17 -12.36 18.60
CA SER A 359 -0.68 -11.27 18.06
C SER A 359 -0.45 -9.90 18.71
N ASN A 360 0.54 -9.74 19.60
CA ASN A 360 0.68 -8.53 20.44
C ASN A 360 1.84 -7.59 20.09
N VAL A 361 2.53 -7.75 18.96
CA VAL A 361 3.74 -6.94 18.67
C VAL A 361 3.43 -5.51 18.16
N LEU A 362 2.19 -5.20 17.75
CA LEU A 362 1.88 -3.91 17.09
C LEU A 362 1.08 -2.90 17.94
N ALA A 363 1.04 -3.08 19.26
CA ALA A 363 0.46 -2.12 20.20
C ALA A 363 1.56 -1.26 20.87
N GLY A 364 2.19 -0.35 20.11
CA GLY A 364 3.12 0.66 20.66
C GLY A 364 4.23 1.11 19.69
N SER A 365 4.79 2.30 19.94
CA SER A 365 5.96 2.83 19.20
C SER A 365 7.25 2.09 19.63
N PHE A 366 7.50 0.92 19.07
CA PHE A 366 8.73 0.17 19.30
C PHE A 366 9.66 0.25 18.08
N HIS A 367 10.93 0.59 18.32
CA HIS A 367 11.97 0.51 17.29
C HIS A 367 12.29 -0.97 17.06
N VAL A 368 12.12 -1.46 15.83
CA VAL A 368 12.33 -2.88 15.48
C VAL A 368 13.83 -3.13 15.28
N GLY A 369 14.40 -4.07 16.01
CA GLY A 369 15.83 -4.39 15.93
C GLY A 369 16.18 -5.14 14.65
N PHE A 370 15.48 -6.23 14.38
CA PHE A 370 15.56 -7.00 13.15
C PHE A 370 14.31 -7.88 13.01
N ILE A 371 14.05 -8.36 11.79
CA ILE A 371 12.92 -9.24 11.48
C ILE A 371 13.47 -10.58 11.02
N THR A 372 12.89 -11.69 11.46
CA THR A 372 13.23 -13.02 10.96
C THR A 372 12.03 -13.70 10.34
N PHE A 373 12.26 -14.54 9.34
CA PHE A 373 11.22 -15.40 8.79
C PHE A 373 11.78 -16.70 8.25
N ASP A 374 10.93 -17.72 8.27
CA ASP A 374 11.24 -19.08 7.82
C ASP A 374 10.55 -19.38 6.50
N MET A 375 11.30 -19.93 5.56
CA MET A 375 10.82 -20.33 4.24
C MET A 375 11.20 -21.78 3.97
N SER A 376 10.23 -22.62 3.64
CA SER A 376 10.48 -23.97 3.13
C SER A 376 10.64 -23.92 1.62
N ILE A 377 11.66 -24.60 1.07
CA ILE A 377 11.94 -24.65 -0.37
C ILE A 377 12.17 -26.10 -0.78
N SER A 378 11.40 -26.60 -1.75
CA SER A 378 11.63 -27.88 -2.40
C SER A 378 12.31 -27.65 -3.75
N THR A 379 13.62 -27.94 -3.85
CA THR A 379 14.37 -27.82 -5.10
C THR A 379 14.94 -29.17 -5.53
N THR A 380 14.98 -29.40 -6.85
CA THR A 380 15.64 -30.56 -7.49
C THR A 380 17.09 -30.27 -7.86
N ASP A 381 17.56 -29.04 -7.68
CA ASP A 381 18.90 -28.59 -8.05
C ASP A 381 19.94 -28.98 -6.98
N SER A 382 21.10 -29.44 -7.45
CA SER A 382 22.18 -30.00 -6.61
C SER A 382 23.10 -28.94 -6.01
N ASN A 383 22.98 -27.66 -6.40
CA ASN A 383 23.83 -26.57 -5.88
C ASN A 383 23.07 -25.57 -4.99
N LEU A 384 22.77 -26.01 -3.77
CA LEU A 384 22.07 -25.21 -2.74
C LEU A 384 22.73 -23.84 -2.47
N LYS A 385 24.06 -23.74 -2.55
CA LYS A 385 24.77 -22.48 -2.27
C LYS A 385 24.51 -21.39 -3.31
N SER A 386 24.41 -21.78 -4.58
CA SER A 386 24.08 -20.85 -5.67
C SER A 386 22.65 -20.33 -5.54
N ILE A 387 21.72 -21.23 -5.22
CA ILE A 387 20.30 -20.91 -5.01
C ILE A 387 20.12 -19.93 -3.86
N LEU A 388 20.79 -20.16 -2.73
CA LEU A 388 20.67 -19.28 -1.56
C LEU A 388 21.16 -17.86 -1.87
N LYS A 389 22.21 -17.69 -2.68
CA LYS A 389 22.69 -16.36 -3.05
C LYS A 389 21.68 -15.60 -3.92
N GLU A 390 21.11 -16.28 -4.91
CA GLU A 390 20.10 -15.70 -5.80
C GLU A 390 18.80 -15.39 -5.06
N LEU A 391 18.42 -16.23 -4.09
CA LEU A 391 17.28 -15.96 -3.20
C LEU A 391 17.48 -14.72 -2.34
N THR A 392 18.68 -14.46 -1.83
CA THR A 392 18.95 -13.22 -1.06
C THR A 392 18.64 -11.97 -1.89
N GLU A 393 19.09 -11.95 -3.16
CA GLU A 393 18.87 -10.84 -4.09
C GLU A 393 17.37 -10.64 -4.35
N LEU A 394 16.66 -11.71 -4.71
CA LEU A 394 15.21 -11.66 -4.96
C LEU A 394 14.40 -11.26 -3.73
N ILE A 395 14.75 -11.78 -2.56
CA ILE A 395 14.09 -11.43 -1.29
C ILE A 395 14.30 -9.94 -1.01
N SER A 396 15.48 -9.39 -1.28
CA SER A 396 15.74 -7.96 -1.08
C SER A 396 14.89 -7.07 -2.00
N GLU A 397 14.75 -7.46 -3.27
CA GLU A 397 13.89 -6.75 -4.25
C GLU A 397 12.42 -6.82 -3.85
N GLU A 398 11.91 -8.01 -3.54
CA GLU A 398 10.51 -8.24 -3.16
C GLU A 398 10.13 -7.53 -1.86
N LEU A 399 11.07 -7.41 -0.92
CA LEU A 399 10.88 -6.71 0.34
C LEU A 399 11.22 -5.22 0.27
N GLU A 400 11.70 -4.74 -0.88
CA GLU A 400 12.10 -3.35 -1.11
C GLU A 400 13.15 -2.84 -0.09
N VAL A 401 14.10 -3.70 0.26
CA VAL A 401 15.23 -3.40 1.16
C VAL A 401 16.55 -3.55 0.41
N ASP A 402 17.62 -2.97 0.94
CA ASP A 402 18.95 -3.18 0.37
C ASP A 402 19.40 -4.65 0.57
N ASN A 403 20.10 -5.22 -0.41
CA ASN A 403 20.60 -6.59 -0.36
C ASN A 403 21.48 -6.85 0.88
N SER A 404 22.25 -5.84 1.33
CA SER A 404 23.07 -5.93 2.55
C SER A 404 22.25 -6.14 3.84
N GLN A 405 20.95 -5.80 3.82
CA GLN A 405 20.07 -5.98 4.96
C GLN A 405 19.54 -7.41 5.08
N VAL A 406 19.55 -8.20 4.00
CA VAL A 406 19.01 -9.56 3.98
C VAL A 406 20.14 -10.56 4.26
N CYS A 407 20.01 -11.28 5.36
CA CYS A 407 21.02 -12.22 5.83
C CYS A 407 20.44 -13.63 5.96
N LEU A 408 21.18 -14.61 5.45
CA LEU A 408 20.90 -16.02 5.71
C LEU A 408 21.34 -16.37 7.14
N LEU A 409 20.39 -16.79 7.99
CA LEU A 409 20.67 -17.12 9.39
C LEU A 409 20.89 -18.60 9.63
N ASN A 410 20.06 -19.46 9.01
CA ASN A 410 20.18 -20.91 9.16
C ASN A 410 19.57 -21.66 7.96
N VAL A 411 20.10 -22.83 7.68
CA VAL A 411 19.56 -23.76 6.67
C VAL A 411 19.51 -25.15 7.29
N THR A 412 18.31 -25.73 7.36
CA THR A 412 18.10 -27.09 7.88
C THR A 412 17.51 -27.96 6.78
N SER A 413 18.12 -29.13 6.55
CA SER A 413 17.58 -30.12 5.61
C SER A 413 16.51 -30.96 6.30
N GLN A 414 15.35 -31.11 5.65
CA GLN A 414 14.29 -32.06 6.01
C GLN A 414 14.16 -33.10 4.89
N GLU A 415 13.43 -34.20 5.12
CA GLU A 415 13.35 -35.33 4.17
C GLU A 415 12.92 -34.96 2.74
N LYS A 416 12.19 -33.84 2.56
CA LYS A 416 11.63 -33.43 1.24
C LYS A 416 11.86 -31.96 0.87
N TYR A 417 12.43 -31.14 1.76
CA TYR A 417 12.62 -29.70 1.54
C TYR A 417 13.73 -29.15 2.45
N TYR A 418 14.20 -27.95 2.13
CA TYR A 418 15.08 -27.17 3.01
C TYR A 418 14.26 -26.13 3.75
N LEU A 419 14.45 -26.03 5.07
CA LEU A 419 13.94 -24.92 5.86
C LEU A 419 15.05 -23.87 5.99
N VAL A 420 14.78 -22.69 5.43
CA VAL A 420 15.73 -21.58 5.37
C VAL A 420 15.23 -20.45 6.24
N ARG A 421 16.03 -20.04 7.23
CA ARG A 421 15.75 -18.91 8.11
C ARG A 421 16.50 -17.68 7.62
N TRP A 422 15.75 -16.62 7.36
CA TRP A 422 16.24 -15.33 6.91
C TRP A 422 16.13 -14.29 8.02
N GLY A 423 17.05 -13.32 8.01
CA GLY A 423 17.07 -12.17 8.90
C GLY A 423 17.16 -10.88 8.10
N ILE A 424 16.36 -9.89 8.44
CA ILE A 424 16.36 -8.56 7.85
C ILE A 424 16.84 -7.59 8.92
N PHE A 425 17.97 -6.97 8.66
CA PHE A 425 18.65 -6.08 9.58
C PHE A 425 18.44 -4.60 9.19
N PRO A 426 18.65 -3.65 10.13
CA PRO A 426 18.64 -2.23 9.82
C PRO A 426 19.67 -1.86 8.75
N ALA A 427 19.35 -0.90 7.89
CA ALA A 427 20.32 -0.34 6.94
C ALA A 427 21.41 0.40 7.71
N GLU A 428 22.69 0.14 7.44
CA GLU A 428 23.77 0.89 8.09
C GLU A 428 23.70 2.39 7.72
N PRO A 429 23.88 3.33 8.67
CA PRO A 429 24.32 3.15 10.06
C PRO A 429 23.17 3.09 11.09
N ALA A 430 21.94 2.82 10.66
CA ALA A 430 20.79 2.76 11.57
C ALA A 430 20.90 1.56 12.52
N ASN A 431 20.45 1.76 13.76
CA ASN A 431 20.43 0.70 14.79
C ASN A 431 19.06 0.04 14.94
N TYR A 432 18.10 0.39 14.07
CA TYR A 432 16.74 -0.13 14.06
C TYR A 432 16.11 0.04 12.67
N ILE A 433 15.12 -0.81 12.37
CA ILE A 433 14.24 -0.71 11.22
C ILE A 433 13.10 0.25 11.60
N SER A 434 12.87 1.27 10.78
CA SER A 434 11.78 2.23 11.03
C SER A 434 10.42 1.52 11.04
N ASN A 435 9.46 2.02 11.80
CA ASN A 435 8.14 1.40 11.90
C ASN A 435 7.45 1.27 10.53
N THR A 436 7.69 2.22 9.62
CA THR A 436 7.16 2.19 8.25
C THR A 436 7.78 1.04 7.44
N ILE A 437 9.11 0.90 7.47
CA ILE A 437 9.82 -0.17 6.74
C ILE A 437 9.48 -1.53 7.35
N ALA A 438 9.52 -1.65 8.68
CA ALA A 438 9.18 -2.88 9.38
C ALA A 438 7.75 -3.34 9.07
N ARG A 439 6.79 -2.40 9.02
CA ARG A 439 5.41 -2.71 8.67
C ARG A 439 5.27 -3.15 7.20
N SER A 440 5.96 -2.49 6.27
CA SER A 440 5.98 -2.90 4.85
C SER A 440 6.47 -4.34 4.71
N ILE A 441 7.60 -4.66 5.33
CA ILE A 441 8.18 -6.01 5.36
C ILE A 441 7.18 -7.03 5.95
N ILE A 442 6.63 -6.74 7.13
CA ILE A 442 5.70 -7.64 7.82
C ILE A 442 4.43 -7.89 6.99
N LEU A 443 3.87 -6.87 6.34
CA LEU A 443 2.71 -7.02 5.48
C LEU A 443 3.00 -7.93 4.28
N ARG A 444 4.17 -7.78 3.65
CA ARG A 444 4.60 -8.63 2.52
C ARG A 444 4.81 -10.08 2.95
N LEU A 445 5.39 -10.30 4.13
CA LEU A 445 5.57 -11.64 4.71
C LEU A 445 4.25 -12.30 5.09
N ARG A 446 3.34 -11.55 5.74
CA ARG A 446 2.05 -12.06 6.23
C ARG A 446 1.10 -12.42 5.08
N ASP A 447 1.03 -11.56 4.07
CA ASP A 447 0.11 -11.75 2.95
C ASP A 447 0.69 -12.69 1.86
N HIS A 448 1.76 -13.45 2.16
CA HIS A 448 2.47 -14.36 1.24
C HIS A 448 2.89 -13.70 -0.10
N ARG A 449 3.27 -12.42 -0.09
CA ARG A 449 3.49 -11.63 -1.32
C ARG A 449 4.87 -11.80 -1.95
N ILE A 450 5.81 -12.51 -1.32
CA ILE A 450 7.11 -12.79 -1.93
C ILE A 450 6.88 -13.76 -3.09
N GLN A 451 7.05 -13.28 -4.33
CA GLN A 451 6.96 -14.10 -5.54
C GLN A 451 8.35 -14.53 -6.01
N LEU A 452 8.63 -15.83 -5.95
CA LEU A 452 9.87 -16.39 -6.49
C LEU A 452 9.61 -17.01 -7.88
N PRO A 453 10.57 -16.91 -8.82
CA PRO A 453 10.46 -17.55 -10.13
C PRO A 453 10.20 -19.06 -10.04
N GLU A 454 9.41 -19.61 -10.97
CA GLU A 454 8.98 -21.03 -10.96
C GLU A 454 10.13 -22.06 -10.88
N ARG A 455 11.34 -21.69 -11.33
CA ARG A 455 12.54 -22.54 -11.26
C ARG A 455 12.99 -22.91 -9.85
N PHE A 456 12.54 -22.20 -8.81
CA PHE A 456 12.84 -22.52 -7.41
C PHE A 456 11.90 -23.56 -6.80
N GLY A 457 10.97 -24.10 -7.60
CA GLY A 457 10.00 -25.10 -7.16
C GLY A 457 8.96 -24.52 -6.21
N ASN A 458 8.28 -25.41 -5.47
CA ASN A 458 7.31 -24.99 -4.46
C ASN A 458 8.05 -24.44 -3.25
N TYR A 459 7.64 -23.25 -2.81
CA TYR A 459 8.09 -22.65 -1.56
C TYR A 459 6.89 -22.22 -0.72
N LYS A 460 7.10 -22.12 0.59
CA LYS A 460 6.08 -21.66 1.53
C LYS A 460 6.72 -20.85 2.64
N LEU A 461 6.17 -19.67 2.91
CA LEU A 461 6.49 -18.89 4.10
C LEU A 461 5.79 -19.52 5.31
N MET A 462 6.54 -19.78 6.37
CA MET A 462 6.09 -20.57 7.51
C MET A 462 5.76 -19.67 8.70
N GLU A 463 6.79 -19.11 9.33
CA GLU A 463 6.67 -18.25 10.50
C GLU A 463 7.53 -17.01 10.31
N TRP A 464 7.16 -15.91 10.96
CA TRP A 464 7.98 -14.72 11.03
C TRP A 464 7.92 -14.13 12.44
N ASN A 465 8.97 -13.41 12.83
CA ASN A 465 9.07 -12.73 14.10
C ASN A 465 9.73 -11.36 13.93
N ALA A 466 9.32 -10.37 14.72
CA ALA A 466 9.94 -9.06 14.77
C ALA A 466 10.47 -8.82 16.18
N GLU A 467 11.80 -8.74 16.33
CA GLU A 467 12.42 -8.54 17.63
C GLU A 467 12.59 -7.04 17.94
N PRO A 468 12.26 -6.58 19.17
CA PRO A 468 12.46 -5.19 19.55
C PRO A 468 13.96 -4.86 19.64
N GLN A 469 14.31 -3.60 19.34
CA GLN A 469 15.68 -3.11 19.46
C GLN A 469 16.20 -3.34 20.88
N ARG A 470 17.25 -4.16 21.04
CA ARG A 470 17.98 -4.24 22.30
C ARG A 470 18.61 -2.88 22.57
N LYS A 471 18.13 -2.17 23.59
CA LYS A 471 18.84 -1.01 24.14
C LYS A 471 20.16 -1.49 24.74
N LEU A 472 21.25 -1.41 23.98
CA LEU A 472 22.58 -1.39 24.57
C LEU A 472 22.63 -0.17 25.48
N THR A 473 22.65 -0.40 26.78
CA THR A 473 22.79 0.68 27.77
C THR A 473 24.08 1.44 27.47
N SER A 474 24.07 2.76 27.62
CA SER A 474 25.25 3.64 27.38
C SER A 474 26.53 3.08 28.02
N TRP A 475 26.38 2.36 29.13
CA TRP A 475 27.45 1.67 29.85
C TRP A 475 28.13 0.55 29.04
N GLN A 476 27.38 -0.25 28.28
CA GLN A 476 27.92 -1.31 27.42
C GLN A 476 28.65 -0.74 26.19
N HIS A 477 28.21 0.41 25.67
CA HIS A 477 28.90 1.09 24.57
C HIS A 477 30.24 1.70 25.06
N HIS A 478 30.26 2.31 26.24
CA HIS A 478 31.51 2.73 26.89
C HIS A 478 32.42 1.55 27.21
N PHE A 479 31.87 0.43 27.69
CA PHE A 479 32.66 -0.78 27.97
C PHE A 479 33.29 -1.34 26.69
N LEU A 480 32.54 -1.39 25.58
CA LEU A 480 33.06 -1.88 24.30
C LEU A 480 34.16 -0.96 23.72
N ILE A 481 33.98 0.36 23.81
CA ILE A 481 34.99 1.34 23.39
C ILE A 481 36.26 1.23 24.26
N MET A 482 36.11 1.08 25.57
CA MET A 482 37.24 0.87 26.48
C MET A 482 37.94 -0.47 26.22
N LEU A 483 37.19 -1.51 25.88
CA LEU A 483 37.73 -2.84 25.59
C LEU A 483 38.51 -2.84 24.27
N VAL A 484 37.97 -2.21 23.22
CA VAL A 484 38.68 -2.00 21.94
C VAL A 484 39.91 -1.09 22.13
N GLY A 485 39.82 -0.05 22.93
CA GLY A 485 40.98 0.79 23.31
C GLY A 485 42.06 0.01 24.06
N SER A 486 41.67 -0.88 24.96
CA SER A 486 42.60 -1.73 25.72
C SER A 486 43.27 -2.79 24.84
N VAL A 487 42.54 -3.40 23.90
CA VAL A 487 43.08 -4.40 22.98
C VAL A 487 44.03 -3.75 21.96
N THR A 488 43.69 -2.59 21.41
CA THR A 488 44.56 -1.85 20.48
C THR A 488 45.85 -1.39 21.15
N THR A 489 45.80 -0.89 22.39
CA THR A 489 47.00 -0.54 23.17
C THR A 489 47.84 -1.76 23.53
N LEU A 490 47.22 -2.90 23.84
CA LEU A 490 47.92 -4.16 24.07
C LEU A 490 48.62 -4.66 22.80
N ILE A 491 47.96 -4.62 21.65
CA ILE A 491 48.54 -5.04 20.35
C ILE A 491 49.70 -4.11 19.97
N LEU A 492 49.57 -2.79 20.14
CA LEU A 492 50.64 -1.84 19.85
C LEU A 492 51.84 -2.01 20.79
N SER A 493 51.61 -2.26 22.08
CA SER A 493 52.68 -2.52 23.03
C SER A 493 53.40 -3.84 22.76
N LEU A 494 52.67 -4.93 22.47
CA LEU A 494 53.26 -6.21 22.06
C LEU A 494 54.02 -6.10 20.74
N SER A 495 53.51 -5.31 19.79
CA SER A 495 54.21 -5.05 18.52
C SER A 495 55.50 -4.25 18.76
N ALA A 496 55.46 -3.23 19.62
CA ALA A 496 56.65 -2.47 19.99
C ALA A 496 57.69 -3.33 20.73
N ILE A 497 57.24 -4.22 21.62
CA ILE A 497 58.11 -5.20 22.31
C ILE A 497 58.70 -6.18 21.29
N GLY A 498 57.91 -6.68 20.34
CA GLY A 498 58.37 -7.54 19.25
C GLY A 498 59.44 -6.86 18.39
N ILE A 499 59.19 -5.62 17.97
CA ILE A 499 60.17 -4.81 17.22
C ILE A 499 61.43 -4.58 18.07
N TRP A 500 61.30 -4.27 19.36
CA TRP A 500 62.43 -4.08 20.26
C TRP A 500 63.24 -5.37 20.45
N LEU A 501 62.57 -6.52 20.61
CA LEU A 501 63.22 -7.83 20.71
C LEU A 501 63.97 -8.19 19.43
N VAL A 502 63.35 -8.00 18.26
CA VAL A 502 64.00 -8.20 16.95
C VAL A 502 65.20 -7.27 16.79
N HIS A 503 65.07 -6.00 17.17
CA HIS A 503 66.16 -5.04 17.09
C HIS A 503 67.30 -5.37 18.07
N ARG A 504 66.97 -5.87 19.27
CA ARG A 504 67.94 -6.37 20.26
C ARG A 504 68.63 -7.65 19.78
N GLN A 505 67.91 -8.56 19.12
CA GLN A 505 68.46 -9.79 18.54
C GLN A 505 69.37 -9.47 17.35
N ARG A 506 68.98 -8.52 16.47
CA ARG A 506 69.83 -8.00 15.40
C ARG A 506 71.09 -7.32 15.94
N ARG A 507 71.00 -6.51 17.00
CA ARG A 507 72.19 -5.94 17.65
C ARG A 507 73.09 -7.02 18.24
N ARG A 508 72.54 -8.08 18.83
CA ARG A 508 73.32 -9.23 19.32
C ARG A 508 74.00 -10.02 18.20
N GLN A 509 73.36 -10.17 17.04
CA GLN A 509 73.95 -10.79 15.85
C GLN A 509 75.02 -9.90 15.19
N GLN A 510 74.87 -8.57 15.23
CA GLN A 510 75.86 -7.62 14.71
C GLN A 510 77.12 -7.50 15.59
N THR A 511 77.06 -7.86 16.88
CA THR A 511 78.25 -7.98 17.75
C THR A 511 79.03 -9.29 17.58
N ALA A 512 78.66 -10.17 16.63
CA ALA A 512 79.31 -11.46 16.41
C ALA A 512 79.88 -11.65 14.99
N TYR A 513 80.17 -10.55 14.28
CA TYR A 513 80.83 -10.63 12.98
C TYR A 513 81.81 -9.45 12.81
N GLU A 514 83.08 -9.67 13.16
CA GLU A 514 84.21 -8.84 12.73
C GLU A 514 84.71 -9.35 11.37
N PRO A 515 84.63 -8.57 10.29
CA PRO A 515 85.45 -8.78 9.12
C PRO A 515 86.76 -8.00 9.29
N VAL A 516 87.86 -8.74 9.40
CA VAL A 516 89.23 -8.22 9.37
C VAL A 516 89.52 -7.64 7.98
N GLY A 517 89.80 -6.34 7.90
CA GLY A 517 90.57 -5.75 6.81
C GLY A 517 89.92 -4.58 6.05
N ALA A 518 90.69 -3.49 5.99
CA ALA A 518 90.59 -2.33 5.09
C ALA A 518 89.48 -1.30 5.42
N SER A 519 89.70 0.02 5.40
CA SER A 519 90.86 0.91 5.33
C SER A 519 90.28 2.33 5.42
N ILE A 520 90.78 3.18 6.31
CA ILE A 520 90.48 4.63 6.39
C ILE A 520 91.82 5.32 6.05
N PRO A 521 91.90 6.27 5.09
CA PRO A 521 91.63 7.70 5.35
C PRO A 521 91.12 8.45 4.08
N GLU A 522 90.69 9.72 4.03
CA GLU A 522 91.04 10.95 4.73
C GLU A 522 89.81 11.89 4.75
N ARG A 523 89.64 12.67 5.83
CA ARG A 523 88.81 13.88 5.86
C ARG A 523 89.73 15.08 5.71
N TYR A 524 89.62 15.79 4.59
CA TYR A 524 90.11 17.16 4.48
C TYR A 524 89.11 18.12 5.17
N LEU A 525 89.64 18.95 6.06
CA LEU A 525 88.98 20.06 6.72
C LEU A 525 88.82 21.23 5.74
N GLN A 526 87.66 21.91 5.77
CA GLN A 526 87.46 23.23 5.17
C GLN A 526 88.13 24.33 6.02
N PRO A 527 88.68 25.41 5.41
CA PRO A 527 89.01 26.64 6.12
C PRO A 527 87.81 27.62 6.18
N LEU A 528 87.72 28.35 7.29
CA LEU A 528 86.79 29.45 7.55
C LEU A 528 87.08 30.68 6.65
N GLN A 529 86.01 31.40 6.29
CA GLN A 529 86.00 32.54 5.37
C GLN A 529 86.76 33.79 5.87
N SER A 530 87.44 34.45 4.94
CA SER A 530 87.35 35.90 4.68
C SER A 530 87.62 36.18 3.22
#